data_AF-A0A7X8IYK3-F1
#
_entry.id   AF-A0A7X8IYK3-F1
#
_cell.length_a   1.000
_cell.length_b   1.000
_cell.length_c   1.000
_cell.angle_alpha   90.00
_cell.angle_beta   90.00
_cell.angle_gamma   90.00
#
_symmetry.space_group_name_H-M   'P 1'
#
loop_
_entity.id
_entity.type
_entity.pdbx_description
1 polymer ?
#
loop_
_entity_poly.entity_id
_entity_poly.type
_entity_poly.pdbx_seq_one_letter_code
_entity_poly.pdbx_strand_id
1 'polypeptide(L)' 'MAGFVAGGGLGDVAVRYGFYRYEGEIMLITVVLMVILVQLIQFIGMKIARKTDKRAI' A
#
# COMPACT_ATOMS: atom_id res chain seq x y z
N MET A 1 -6.79 -8.98 -6.40
CA MET A 1 -6.40 -7.57 -6.61
C MET A 1 -7.34 -6.67 -5.81
N ALA A 2 -6.96 -6.29 -4.60
CA ALA A 2 -7.85 -5.58 -3.66
C ALA A 2 -8.03 -4.08 -3.94
N GLY A 3 -7.12 -3.45 -4.69
CA GLY A 3 -7.22 -2.02 -5.05
C GLY A 3 -8.19 -1.70 -6.19
N PHE A 4 -8.51 -2.68 -7.04
CA PHE A 4 -9.41 -2.52 -8.21
C PHE A 4 -10.86 -2.95 -7.90
N VAL A 5 -11.06 -3.82 -6.92
CA VAL A 5 -12.38 -4.41 -6.61
C VAL A 5 -12.97 -3.72 -5.37
N ALA A 6 -13.77 -2.69 -5.61
CA ALA A 6 -14.87 -2.20 -4.75
C ALA A 6 -14.54 -1.63 -3.34
N GLY A 7 -13.53 -0.75 -3.20
CA GLY A 7 -13.16 -0.18 -1.87
C GLY A 7 -13.01 1.35 -1.74
N GLY A 8 -13.07 2.13 -2.82
CA GLY A 8 -12.94 3.61 -2.75
C GLY A 8 -11.61 4.13 -2.16
N GLY A 9 -10.57 3.30 -2.10
CA GLY A 9 -9.26 3.64 -1.50
C GLY A 9 -8.26 4.28 -2.47
N LEU A 10 -7.00 4.39 -2.03
CA LEU A 10 -5.91 5.02 -2.79
C LEU A 10 -5.71 4.45 -4.21
N GLY A 11 -5.99 3.15 -4.42
CA GLY A 11 -5.94 2.51 -5.73
C GLY A 11 -7.04 2.99 -6.69
N ASP A 12 -8.23 3.31 -6.19
CA ASP A 12 -9.32 3.87 -7.00
C ASP A 12 -8.98 5.32 -7.42
N VAL A 13 -8.34 6.09 -6.52
CA VAL A 13 -7.83 7.42 -6.85
C VAL A 13 -6.76 7.35 -7.94
N ALA A 14 -5.80 6.42 -7.81
CA ALA A 14 -4.76 6.22 -8.81
C ALA A 14 -5.33 5.89 -10.18
N VAL A 15 -6.34 5.01 -10.26
CA VAL A 15 -6.95 4.63 -11.54
C VAL A 15 -7.82 5.77 -12.10
N ARG A 16 -8.68 6.38 -11.28
CA ARG A 16 -9.63 7.39 -11.76
C ARG A 16 -8.98 8.71 -12.12
N TYR A 17 -8.06 9.17 -11.29
CA TYR A 17 -7.42 10.48 -11.47
C TYR A 17 -6.08 10.35 -12.16
N GLY A 18 -5.27 9.34 -11.80
CA GLY A 18 -3.97 9.13 -12.45
C GLY A 18 -4.08 8.52 -13.85
N PHE A 19 -4.69 7.34 -13.95
CA PHE A 19 -4.72 6.58 -15.20
C PHE A 19 -5.74 7.14 -16.20
N TYR A 20 -7.03 7.23 -15.83
CA TYR A 20 -8.08 7.63 -16.77
C TYR A 20 -8.01 9.09 -17.22
N ARG A 21 -7.44 9.98 -16.38
CA ARG A 21 -7.24 11.39 -16.75
C ARG A 21 -5.81 11.66 -17.24
N TYR A 22 -4.95 10.64 -17.31
CA TYR A 22 -3.54 10.78 -17.67
C TYR A 22 -2.75 11.78 -16.82
N GLU A 23 -3.15 11.99 -15.55
CA GLU A 23 -2.44 12.84 -14.60
C GLU A 23 -1.31 12.04 -13.92
N GLY A 24 -0.14 12.03 -14.56
CA GLY A 24 1.02 11.27 -14.11
C GLY A 24 1.47 11.62 -12.69
N GLU A 25 1.30 12.87 -12.25
CA GLU A 25 1.65 13.30 -10.90
C GLU A 25 0.79 12.62 -9.84
N ILE A 26 -0.53 12.57 -10.02
CA ILE A 26 -1.47 11.90 -9.10
C ILE A 26 -1.19 10.40 -9.07
N MET A 27 -0.92 9.79 -10.23
CA MET A 27 -0.52 8.38 -10.32
C MET A 27 0.74 8.10 -9.49
N LEU A 28 1.77 8.95 -9.60
CA LEU A 28 3.03 8.73 -8.91
C LEU A 28 2.89 8.91 -7.38
N ILE A 29 2.20 9.96 -6.94
CA ILE A 29 1.94 10.22 -5.51
C ILE A 29 1.18 9.04 -4.87
N THR A 30 0.10 8.60 -5.51
CA THR A 30 -0.74 7.51 -4.97
C THR A 30 0.00 6.18 -4.89
N VAL A 31 0.81 5.83 -5.90
CA VAL A 31 1.64 4.62 -5.89
C VAL A 31 2.69 4.67 -4.77
N VAL A 32 3.41 5.79 -4.63
CA VAL A 32 4.41 5.96 -3.57
C VAL A 32 3.77 5.83 -2.19
N LEU A 33 2.60 6.44 -1.98
CA LEU A 33 1.83 6.31 -0.74
C LEU A 33 1.47 4.84 -0.43
N MET A 34 1.00 4.09 -1.42
CA MET A 34 0.69 2.66 -1.25
C MET A 34 1.92 1.85 -0.87
N VAL A 35 3.07 2.10 -1.52
CA VAL A 35 4.33 1.44 -1.19
C VAL A 35 4.73 1.73 0.26
N ILE A 36 4.72 2.99 0.67
CA ILE A 36 5.07 3.38 2.04
C ILE A 36 4.15 2.70 3.06
N LEU A 37 2.84 2.70 2.82
CA LEU A 37 1.87 2.09 3.72
C LEU A 37 2.12 0.58 3.89
N VAL A 38 2.35 -0.14 2.79
CA VAL A 38 2.64 -1.58 2.84
C VAL A 38 3.96 -1.84 3.57
N GLN A 39 4.99 -1.05 3.29
CA GLN A 39 6.29 -1.18 3.96
C GLN A 39 6.17 -0.96 5.48
N LEU A 40 5.37 0.02 5.92
CA LEU A 40 5.13 0.25 7.35
C LEU A 40 4.43 -0.94 8.00
N ILE A 41 3.39 -1.49 7.36
CA ILE A 41 2.68 -2.67 7.87
C ILE A 41 3.61 -3.87 7.95
N GLN A 42 4.42 -4.13 6.92
CA GLN A 42 5.38 -5.23 6.89
C GLN A 42 6.46 -5.03 7.96
N PHE A 43 7.00 -3.82 8.11
CA PHE A 43 7.99 -3.51 9.13
C PHE A 43 7.46 -3.78 10.55
N ILE A 44 6.24 -3.31 10.83
CA ILE A 44 5.57 -3.54 12.12
C ILE A 44 5.28 -5.03 12.32
N GLY A 45 4.70 -5.69 11.31
CA GLY A 45 4.38 -7.11 11.33
C GLY A 45 5.61 -7.98 11.59
N MET A 46 6.73 -7.70 10.91
CA MET A 46 8.01 -8.38 11.13
C MET A 46 8.58 -8.12 12.52
N LYS A 47 8.48 -6.89 13.03
CA LYS A 47 8.97 -6.55 14.38
C LYS A 47 8.17 -7.28 15.46
N ILE A 48 6.85 -7.36 15.31
CA ILE A 48 5.97 -8.11 16.22
C ILE A 48 6.25 -9.61 16.11
N ALA A 49 6.34 -10.14 14.89
CA ALA A 49 6.61 -11.56 14.65
C ALA A 49 7.92 -11.99 15.32
N ARG A 50 9.01 -11.23 15.13
CA ARG A 50 10.32 -11.50 15.78
C ARG A 50 10.25 -11.45 17.30
N LYS A 51 9.41 -10.59 17.89
CA LYS A 51 9.27 -10.48 19.35
C LYS A 51 8.47 -11.65 19.94
N THR A 52 7.50 -12.16 19.19
CA THR A 52 6.62 -13.26 19.63
C THR A 52 7.20 -14.64 19.27
N ASP A 53 8.22 -14.69 18.42
CA ASP A 53 8.87 -15.93 18.03
C ASP A 53 9.71 -16.51 19.18
N LYS A 54 9.09 -17.43 19.93
CA LYS A 54 9.71 -18.19 21.02
C LYS A 54 10.59 -19.35 20.52
N ARG A 55 10.76 -19.52 19.20
CA ARG A 55 11.68 -20.54 18.63
C ARG A 55 13.10 -20.03 18.44
N ALA A 56 13.35 -18.73 18.64
CA ALA A 56 14.68 -18.13 18.61
C ALA A 56 15.34 -18.05 20.02
N ILE A 57 15.01 -18.99 20.91
CA ILE A 57 15.69 -19.23 22.20
C ILE A 57 16.86 -20.17 21.95
#